data_AF-A0AAI8YRV4-F1
#
_entry.id   AF-A0AAI8YRV4-F1
#
_cell.length_a   1.000
_cell.length_b   1.000
_cell.length_c   1.000
_cell.angle_alpha   90.00
_cell.angle_beta   90.00
_cell.angle_gamma   90.00
#
_symmetry.space_group_name_H-M   'P 1'
#
loop_
_entity.id
_entity.type
_entity.pdbx_description
1 polymer ?
#
loop_
_entity_poly.entity_id
_entity_poly.type
_entity_poly.pdbx_seq_one_letter_code
_entity_poly.pdbx_strand_id
1 'polypeptide(L)'
;MLFSDQRKHKIAIPATDEQGQPSNVAFLITWLCRNLMKDPRREMFVLEDSVRPGILVLINDADWELEGEDQYEIQQGDNIVFVSTLHGG
;
A
#
# COMPACT_ATOMS: atom_id res chain seq x y z
N MET A 1 -12.15 6.18 -9.79
CA MET A 1 -11.16 5.10 -9.65
C MET A 1 -10.03 5.67 -8.79
N LEU A 2 -9.71 5.03 -7.65
CA LEU A 2 -8.88 5.62 -6.58
C LEU A 2 -7.48 6.04 -7.04
N PHE A 3 -6.92 5.35 -8.04
CA PHE A 3 -5.60 5.62 -8.62
C PHE A 3 -5.67 6.01 -10.12
N SER A 4 -6.64 6.87 -10.48
CA SER A 4 -6.80 7.35 -11.88
C SER A 4 -7.00 6.23 -12.91
N ASP A 5 -7.58 5.10 -12.49
CA ASP A 5 -7.80 3.89 -13.32
C ASP A 5 -6.50 3.20 -13.80
N GLN A 6 -5.36 3.58 -13.22
CA GLN A 6 -4.09 2.92 -13.47
C GLN A 6 -3.93 1.73 -12.51
N ARG A 7 -3.78 0.52 -13.06
CA ARG A 7 -3.63 -0.72 -12.26
C ARG A 7 -2.21 -1.00 -11.81
N LYS A 8 -1.20 -0.42 -12.47
CA LYS A 8 0.22 -0.66 -12.20
C LYS A 8 0.94 0.67 -12.06
N HIS A 9 1.54 0.90 -10.90
CA HIS A 9 2.38 2.07 -10.64
C HIS A 9 3.82 1.62 -10.43
N LYS A 10 4.75 2.18 -11.22
CA LYS A 10 6.18 2.08 -10.94
C LYS A 10 6.58 3.37 -10.25
N ILE A 11 6.95 3.28 -8.98
CA ILE A 11 7.29 4.43 -8.15
C ILE A 11 8.64 4.22 -7.48
N ALA A 12 9.33 5.33 -7.22
CA ALA A 12 10.47 5.38 -6.33
C ALA A 12 9.98 6.00 -5.01
N ILE A 13 10.15 5.26 -3.92
CA ILE A 13 9.94 5.76 -2.56
C ILE A 13 11.29 6.03 -1.91
N PRO A 14 11.39 6.94 -0.94
CA PRO A 14 12.58 7.07 -0.10
C PRO A 14 12.96 5.73 0.53
N ALA A 15 14.25 5.49 0.74
CA ALA A 15 14.70 4.28 1.46
C ALA A 15 14.40 4.36 2.96
N THR A 16 14.30 5.57 3.50
CA THR A 16 14.02 5.84 4.90
C THR A 16 12.92 6.88 5.04
N ASP A 17 12.14 6.80 6.12
CA ASP A 17 11.14 7.79 6.49
C ASP A 17 11.77 9.08 7.06
N GLU A 18 10.92 10.01 7.51
CA GLU A 18 11.33 11.28 8.11
C GLU A 18 12.12 11.12 9.43
N GLN A 19 12.03 9.94 10.07
CA GLN A 19 12.71 9.60 11.32
C GLN A 19 13.99 8.77 11.08
N GLY A 20 14.31 8.47 9.82
CA GLY A 20 15.46 7.65 9.43
C GLY A 20 15.23 6.15 9.59
N GLN A 21 13.99 5.70 9.80
CA GLN A 21 13.65 4.28 9.81
C GLN A 21 13.50 3.75 8.38
N PRO A 22 13.84 2.47 8.11
CA PRO A 22 13.60 1.86 6.81
C PRO A 22 12.15 1.98 6.37
N SER A 23 11.93 2.19 5.08
CA SER A 23 10.58 2.28 4.53
C SER A 23 9.89 0.92 4.52
N ASN A 24 8.86 0.78 5.34
CA ASN A 24 8.03 -0.40 5.43
C ASN A 24 6.69 -0.24 4.69
N VAL A 25 5.87 -1.29 4.70
CA VAL A 25 4.54 -1.27 4.06
C VAL A 25 3.61 -0.21 4.66
N ALA A 26 3.66 0.03 5.97
CA ALA A 26 2.91 1.11 6.63
C ALA A 26 3.26 2.50 6.05
N PHE A 27 4.55 2.77 5.88
CA PHE A 27 5.05 3.98 5.23
C PHE A 27 4.56 4.07 3.78
N LEU A 28 4.65 2.98 3.02
CA LEU A 28 4.16 2.94 1.64
C LEU A 28 2.69 3.31 1.54
N ILE A 29 1.81 2.72 2.35
CA ILE A 29 0.36 3.02 2.34
C ILE A 29 0.14 4.52 2.55
N THR A 30 0.81 5.10 3.55
CA THR A 30 0.75 6.53 3.83
C THR A 30 1.27 7.35 2.66
N TRP A 31 2.39 6.94 2.06
CA TRP A 31 3.01 7.61 0.92
C TRP A 31 2.10 7.58 -0.32
N LEU A 32 1.47 6.44 -0.63
CA LEU A 32 0.52 6.28 -1.73
C LEU A 32 -0.67 7.24 -1.55
N CYS A 33 -1.24 7.31 -0.34
CA CYS A 33 -2.34 8.21 -0.02
C CYS A 33 -1.97 9.70 -0.17
N ARG A 34 -0.75 10.08 0.19
CA ARG A 34 -0.29 11.48 0.10
C ARG A 34 0.10 11.91 -1.31
N ASN A 35 0.70 11.00 -2.10
CA ASN A 35 1.35 11.37 -3.37
C ASN A 35 0.59 10.91 -4.62
N LEU A 36 -0.10 9.77 -4.56
CA LEU A 36 -0.76 9.18 -5.73
C LEU A 36 -2.28 9.30 -5.68
N MET A 37 -2.87 9.23 -4.48
CA MET A 37 -4.31 9.29 -4.32
C MET A 37 -4.81 10.72 -4.49
N LYS A 38 -5.59 10.94 -5.55
CA LYS A 38 -6.26 12.22 -5.85
C LYS A 38 -7.79 12.14 -5.68
N ASP A 39 -8.33 10.94 -5.47
CA ASP A 39 -9.77 10.73 -5.25
C ASP A 39 -10.10 11.06 -3.78
N PRO A 40 -11.17 11.85 -3.52
CA PRO A 40 -11.58 12.19 -2.17
C PRO A 40 -12.01 10.98 -1.33
N ARG A 41 -12.32 9.83 -1.95
CA ARG A 41 -12.75 8.60 -1.26
C ARG A 41 -11.59 7.78 -0.71
N ARG A 42 -10.63 8.43 -0.05
CA ARG A 42 -9.44 7.79 0.53
C ARG A 42 -9.81 6.70 1.54
N GLU A 43 -10.91 6.89 2.24
CA GLU A 43 -11.51 5.96 3.20
C GLU A 43 -11.89 4.61 2.60
N MET A 44 -12.01 4.51 1.26
CA MET A 44 -12.25 3.23 0.59
C MET A 44 -10.99 2.35 0.52
N PHE A 45 -9.81 2.93 0.73
CA PHE A 45 -8.51 2.24 0.70
C PHE A 45 -7.87 2.15 2.09
N VAL A 46 -7.94 3.21 2.90
CA VAL A 46 -7.33 3.30 4.23
C VAL A 46 -8.38 3.63 5.28
N LEU A 47 -8.32 2.95 6.42
CA LEU A 47 -9.13 3.22 7.60
C LEU A 47 -8.19 3.25 8.82
N GLU A 48 -8.30 4.30 9.66
CA GLU A 48 -7.45 4.45 10.87
C GLU A 48 -5.94 4.28 10.58
N ASP A 49 -5.48 4.89 9.48
CA ASP A 49 -4.08 4.85 9.02
C ASP A 49 -3.53 3.47 8.63
N SER A 50 -4.39 2.44 8.57
CA SER A 50 -4.07 1.11 8.01
C SER A 50 -4.92 0.79 6.77
N VAL A 51 -4.55 -0.25 6.05
CA VAL A 51 -5.34 -0.75 4.92
C VAL A 51 -6.73 -1.14 5.41
N ARG A 52 -7.77 -0.69 4.69
CA ARG A 52 -9.16 -0.97 5.06
C ARG A 52 -9.40 -2.49 5.08
N PRO A 53 -10.09 -3.03 6.11
CA PRO A 53 -10.53 -4.43 6.11
C PRO A 53 -11.27 -4.80 4.82
N GLY A 54 -10.96 -5.97 4.27
CA GLY A 54 -11.45 -6.39 2.95
C GLY A 54 -10.58 -5.96 1.77
N ILE A 55 -9.35 -5.52 2.03
CA ILE A 55 -8.29 -5.41 1.03
C ILE A 55 -7.20 -6.39 1.45
N LEU A 56 -6.88 -7.33 0.57
CA LEU A 56 -5.73 -8.21 0.72
C LEU A 56 -4.49 -7.50 0.17
N VAL A 57 -3.37 -7.67 0.86
CA VAL A 57 -2.06 -7.18 0.44
C VAL A 57 -1.17 -8.37 0.14
N LEU A 58 -0.57 -8.39 -1.05
CA LEU A 58 0.42 -9.39 -1.43
C LEU A 58 1.77 -8.72 -1.63
N ILE A 59 2.82 -9.36 -1.14
CA ILE A 59 4.22 -8.95 -1.33
C ILE A 59 4.89 -10.04 -2.15
N ASN A 60 5.30 -9.73 -3.37
CA ASN A 60 5.91 -10.70 -4.31
C ASN A 60 5.05 -11.97 -4.48
N ASP A 61 3.74 -11.79 -4.64
CA ASP A 61 2.73 -12.85 -4.77
C ASP A 61 2.52 -13.74 -3.51
N ALA A 62 3.17 -13.40 -2.39
CA ALA A 62 2.96 -14.02 -1.07
C ALA A 62 1.99 -13.19 -0.21
N ASP A 63 1.28 -13.86 0.69
CA ASP A 63 0.39 -13.21 1.66
C ASP A 63 1.20 -12.40 2.67
N TRP A 64 0.93 -11.11 2.80
CA TRP A 64 1.68 -10.22 3.70
C TRP A 64 1.62 -10.63 5.17
N GLU A 65 0.59 -11.38 5.59
CA GLU A 65 0.44 -11.88 6.97
C GLU A 65 1.62 -12.79 7.35
N LEU A 66 2.24 -13.45 6.36
CA LEU A 66 3.41 -14.30 6.53
C LEU A 66 4.74 -13.53 6.44
N GLU A 67 4.72 -12.33 5.87
CA GLU A 67 5.90 -11.51 5.60
C GLU A 67 6.12 -10.41 6.67
N GLY A 68 5.21 -10.28 7.65
CA GLY A 68 5.29 -9.26 8.69
C GLY A 68 4.41 -8.04 8.46
N GLU A 69 3.40 -8.17 7.60
CA GLU A 69 2.31 -7.22 7.39
C GLU A 69 2.81 -5.78 7.11
N ASP A 70 2.42 -4.83 7.96
CA ASP A 70 2.72 -3.42 7.83
C ASP A 70 4.19 -3.09 8.20
N GLN A 71 4.87 -4.00 8.92
CA GLN A 71 6.26 -3.87 9.34
C GLN A 71 7.27 -4.39 8.31
N TYR A 72 6.82 -5.07 7.24
CA TYR A 72 7.72 -5.57 6.21
C TYR A 72 8.54 -4.42 5.59
N GLU A 73 9.86 -4.53 5.67
CA GLU A 73 10.81 -3.56 5.09
C GLU A 73 10.89 -3.75 3.57
N ILE A 74 10.44 -2.74 2.83
CA ILE A 74 10.34 -2.80 1.37
C ILE A 74 11.74 -2.81 0.76
N GLN A 75 11.95 -3.75 -0.15
CA GLN A 75 13.18 -3.93 -0.90
C GLN A 75 13.06 -3.42 -2.33
N GLN A 76 14.22 -3.13 -2.93
CA GLN A 76 14.27 -2.72 -4.32
C GLN A 76 13.75 -3.84 -5.23
N GLY A 77 12.71 -3.52 -6.01
CA GLY A 77 12.16 -4.43 -7.00
C GLY A 77 10.94 -5.21 -6.52
N ASP A 78 10.50 -5.01 -5.27
CA ASP A 78 9.30 -5.64 -4.76
C ASP A 78 8.05 -5.29 -5.58
N ASN A 79 7.19 -6.29 -5.73
CA ASN A 79 5.86 -6.13 -6.30
C ASN A 79 4.82 -6.23 -5.17
N ILE A 80 4.18 -5.10 -4.86
CA ILE A 80 3.16 -5.02 -3.82
C ILE A 80 1.79 -4.83 -4.48
N VAL A 81 0.84 -5.72 -4.17
CA VAL A 81 -0.49 -5.75 -4.79
C VAL A 81 -1.56 -5.55 -3.73
N PHE A 82 -2.49 -4.63 -3.98
CA PHE A 82 -3.69 -4.41 -3.16
C PHE A 82 -4.92 -4.93 -3.89
N VAL A 83 -5.64 -5.89 -3.31
CA VAL A 83 -6.84 -6.51 -3.90
C VAL A 83 -8.03 -6.27 -2.98
N SER A 84 -9.00 -5.45 -3.42
CA SER A 84 -10.26 -5.31 -2.68
C SER A 84 -11.12 -6.56 -2.87
N THR A 85 -11.36 -7.30 -1.79
CA THR A 85 -12.23 -8.49 -1.76
C THR A 85 -13.67 -8.14 -1.38
N LEU A 86 -13.93 -6.90 -0.94
CA LEU A 86 -15.21 -6.47 -0.39
C LEU A 86 -16.16 -5.78 -1.39
N HIS A 87 -15.92 -5.88 -2.70
CA HIS A 87 -16.81 -5.30 -3.72
C HIS A 87 -17.22 -6.35 -4.77
N GLY A 88 -18.15 -7.22 -4.37
CA GLY A 88 -18.99 -7.98 -5.28
C GLY A 88 -20.25 -7.18 -5.60
N GLY A 89 -20.33 -6.63 -6.81
CA GLY A 89 -21.49 -5.88 -7.33
C GLY A 89 -21.12 -5.03 -8.52
#